data_AF-A0A2S9A5S6-F1
#
_entry.id   AF-A0A2S9A5S6-F1
#
_cell.length_a   1.000
_cell.length_b   1.000
_cell.length_c   1.000
_cell.angle_alpha   90.00
_cell.angle_beta   90.00
_cell.angle_gamma   90.00
#
_symmetry.space_group_name_H-M   'P 1'
#
loop_
_entity.id
_entity.type
_entity.pdbx_description
1 polymer ?
#
loop_
_entity_poly.entity_id
_entity_poly.type
_entity_poly.pdbx_seq_one_letter_code
_entity_poly.pdbx_strand_id
1 'polypeptide(L)'
;MGTEFKAASGRTINIADDGSLLFGRANGYLSRETAFDAEEYFRAKRDEELGRWRWPINPQFVVYREEDGVFTVLKETTGLALMATREGVDEFDDTFAAAARAYFEAHPERKPWEDAKPWEVWVVTVNGSEWAVSLDEDREFRDRRDLDNSWMHITSPDITDARRIWPEDAA
;
A
#
# COMPACT_ATOMS: atom_id res chain seq x y z
N MET A 1 -1.93 -25.48 -12.42
CA MET A 1 -1.38 -24.31 -13.14
C MET A 1 -0.20 -23.87 -12.29
N GLY A 2 1.01 -23.87 -12.86
CA GLY A 2 2.19 -23.42 -12.12
C GLY A 2 2.09 -21.93 -11.79
N THR A 3 2.65 -21.52 -10.66
CA THR A 3 2.80 -20.10 -10.33
C THR A 3 3.87 -19.50 -11.24
N GLU A 4 3.67 -18.28 -11.72
CA GLU A 4 4.65 -17.53 -12.50
C GLU A 4 5.21 -16.37 -11.67
N PHE A 5 6.52 -16.16 -11.75
CA PHE A 5 7.20 -15.00 -11.17
C PHE A 5 7.96 -14.25 -12.26
N LYS A 6 7.83 -12.92 -12.29
CA LYS A 6 8.55 -12.06 -13.23
C LYS A 6 9.68 -11.35 -12.51
N ALA A 7 10.91 -11.75 -12.82
CA ALA A 7 12.11 -11.12 -12.25
C ALA A 7 12.34 -9.72 -12.84
N ALA A 8 13.13 -8.89 -12.14
CA ALA A 8 13.52 -7.55 -12.59
C ALA A 8 14.30 -7.56 -13.91
N SER A 9 14.98 -8.68 -14.23
CA SER A 9 15.62 -8.90 -15.53
C SER A 9 14.62 -8.99 -16.69
N GLY A 10 13.32 -9.09 -16.39
CA GLY A 10 12.24 -9.32 -17.35
C GLY A 10 11.98 -10.80 -17.65
N ARG A 11 12.77 -11.72 -17.08
CA ARG A 11 12.63 -13.17 -17.27
C ARG A 11 11.45 -13.70 -16.46
N THR A 12 10.63 -14.55 -17.10
CA THR A 12 9.60 -15.32 -16.41
C THR A 12 10.20 -16.61 -15.85
N ILE A 13 9.99 -16.82 -14.56
CA ILE A 13 10.31 -18.05 -13.84
C ILE A 13 9.00 -18.80 -13.64
N ASN A 14 8.93 -20.05 -14.10
CA ASN A 14 7.80 -20.93 -13.81
C ASN A 14 8.14 -21.78 -12.59
N ILE A 15 7.26 -21.83 -11.61
CA ILE A 15 7.42 -22.65 -10.42
C ILE A 15 6.66 -23.97 -10.65
N ALA A 16 7.40 -25.07 -10.65
CA ALA A 16 6.84 -26.41 -10.74
C ALA A 16 6.17 -26.83 -9.42
N ASP A 17 5.33 -27.87 -9.47
CA ASP A 17 4.57 -28.36 -8.31
C ASP A 17 5.49 -28.85 -7.16
N ASP A 18 6.73 -29.24 -7.46
CA ASP A 18 7.75 -29.65 -6.49
C ASP A 18 8.58 -28.47 -5.93
N GLY A 19 8.28 -27.24 -6.35
CA GLY A 19 9.00 -26.03 -5.97
C GLY A 19 10.25 -25.73 -6.83
N SER A 20 10.55 -26.55 -7.84
CA SER A 20 11.65 -26.30 -8.77
C SER A 20 11.40 -25.05 -9.62
N LEU A 21 12.45 -24.27 -9.88
CA LEU A 21 12.41 -23.08 -10.73
C LEU A 21 12.78 -23.42 -12.17
N LEU A 22 11.91 -23.07 -13.11
CA LEU A 22 12.11 -23.29 -14.55
C LEU A 22 12.27 -21.96 -15.27
N PHE A 23 13.47 -21.73 -15.81
CA PHE A 23 13.84 -20.51 -16.54
C PHE A 23 13.61 -20.70 -18.05
N GLY A 24 12.41 -20.35 -18.54
CA GLY A 24 12.06 -20.47 -19.96
C GLY A 24 12.11 -21.91 -20.52
N ARG A 25 12.48 -22.06 -21.80
CA ARG A 25 12.57 -23.38 -22.49
C ARG A 25 13.92 -24.09 -22.29
N ALA A 26 14.86 -23.50 -21.54
CA ALA A 26 16.21 -24.01 -21.44
C ALA A 26 16.38 -24.95 -20.23
N ASN A 27 17.03 -26.08 -20.47
CA ASN A 27 17.31 -27.12 -19.48
C ASN A 27 18.08 -26.55 -18.27
N GLY A 28 17.53 -26.71 -17.06
CA GLY A 28 18.14 -26.95 -15.74
C GLY A 28 19.44 -26.26 -15.26
N TYR A 29 20.10 -25.40 -16.03
CA TYR A 29 21.37 -24.79 -15.63
C TYR A 29 21.13 -23.46 -14.94
N LEU A 30 21.57 -23.37 -13.67
CA LEU A 30 21.74 -22.11 -12.95
C LEU A 30 22.95 -21.36 -13.53
N SER A 31 22.71 -20.58 -14.58
CA SER A 31 23.65 -19.54 -15.01
C SER A 31 23.74 -18.43 -13.96
N ARG A 32 24.80 -17.60 -14.03
CA ARG A 32 24.96 -16.44 -13.15
C ARG A 32 23.75 -15.50 -13.19
N GLU A 33 23.15 -15.31 -14.36
CA GLU A 33 21.95 -14.46 -14.51
C GLU A 33 20.72 -15.11 -13.88
N THR A 34 20.48 -16.39 -14.15
CA THR A 34 19.34 -17.10 -13.56
C THR A 34 19.48 -17.29 -12.04
N ALA A 35 20.71 -17.24 -11.51
CA ALA A 35 20.96 -17.27 -10.07
C ALA A 35 20.45 -16.00 -9.38
N PHE A 36 20.64 -14.82 -9.99
CA PHE A 36 20.08 -13.57 -9.46
C PHE A 36 18.55 -13.56 -9.53
N ASP A 37 17.97 -14.04 -10.63
CA ASP A 37 16.50 -14.18 -10.75
C ASP A 37 15.94 -15.16 -9.70
N ALA A 38 16.64 -16.28 -9.45
CA ALA A 38 16.28 -17.23 -8.39
C ALA A 38 16.34 -16.57 -7.01
N GLU A 39 17.40 -15.81 -6.73
CA GLU A 39 17.58 -15.08 -5.48
C GLU A 39 16.48 -14.04 -5.28
N GLU A 40 16.09 -13.34 -6.34
CA GLU A 40 14.96 -12.39 -6.33
C GLU A 40 13.65 -13.10 -5.98
N TYR A 41 13.35 -14.24 -6.61
CA TYR A 41 12.17 -15.04 -6.31
C TYR A 41 12.15 -15.51 -4.84
N PHE A 42 13.23 -16.13 -4.36
CA PHE A 42 13.27 -16.64 -3.00
C PHE A 42 13.19 -15.51 -1.96
N ARG A 43 13.75 -14.34 -2.27
CA ARG A 43 13.63 -13.15 -1.44
C ARG A 43 12.19 -12.65 -1.39
N ALA A 44 11.53 -12.50 -2.55
CA ALA A 44 10.12 -12.09 -2.62
C ALA A 44 9.20 -13.06 -1.86
N LYS A 45 9.40 -14.37 -2.04
CA LYS A 45 8.66 -15.41 -1.31
C LYS A 45 8.86 -15.28 0.19
N ARG A 46 10.10 -15.09 0.64
CA ARG A 46 10.40 -14.93 2.07
C ARG A 46 9.84 -13.62 2.64
N ASP A 47 9.81 -12.56 1.84
CA ASP A 47 9.21 -11.29 2.23
C ASP A 47 7.69 -11.45 2.43
N GLU A 48 7.02 -12.17 1.53
CA GLU A 48 5.61 -12.55 1.65
C GLU A 48 5.35 -13.44 2.88
N GLU A 49 6.14 -14.50 3.08
CA GLU A 49 6.03 -15.40 4.23
C GLU A 49 6.16 -14.67 5.58
N LEU A 50 6.98 -13.61 5.62
CA LEU A 50 7.21 -12.79 6.81
C LEU A 50 6.24 -11.60 6.92
N GLY A 51 5.37 -11.39 5.93
CA GLY A 51 4.46 -10.24 5.89
C GLY A 51 5.18 -8.89 5.84
N ARG A 52 6.43 -8.86 5.33
CA ARG A 52 7.23 -7.64 5.26
C ARG A 52 7.26 -7.10 3.85
N TRP A 53 7.30 -5.78 3.74
CA TRP A 53 7.51 -5.12 2.46
C TRP A 53 8.96 -4.70 2.31
N ARG A 54 9.55 -4.91 1.13
CA ARG A 54 10.93 -4.53 0.82
C ARG A 54 10.95 -3.32 -0.09
N TRP A 55 11.74 -2.31 0.28
CA TRP A 55 11.82 -1.08 -0.51
C TRP A 55 12.52 -1.33 -1.86
N PRO A 56 11.87 -1.12 -3.02
CA PRO A 56 12.47 -1.45 -4.32
C PRO A 56 13.72 -0.64 -4.67
N ILE A 57 13.82 0.60 -4.18
CA ILE A 57 14.96 1.49 -4.47
C ILE A 57 16.17 1.15 -3.59
N ASN A 58 15.94 0.79 -2.32
CA ASN A 58 16.99 0.35 -1.42
C ASN A 58 16.58 -0.94 -0.69
N PRO A 59 16.87 -2.11 -1.30
CA PRO A 59 16.45 -3.40 -0.77
C PRO A 59 17.02 -3.76 0.59
N GLN A 60 17.94 -2.98 1.18
CA GLN A 60 18.40 -3.19 2.54
C GLN A 60 17.36 -2.83 3.60
N PHE A 61 16.33 -2.07 3.22
CA PHE A 61 15.26 -1.65 4.11
C PHE A 61 14.01 -2.49 3.86
N VAL A 62 13.45 -2.98 4.97
CA VAL A 62 12.17 -3.68 4.99
C VAL A 62 11.25 -2.99 6.00
N VAL A 63 9.96 -3.04 5.75
CA VAL A 63 8.92 -2.47 6.60
C VAL A 63 7.99 -3.58 7.05
N TYR A 64 7.82 -3.70 8.36
CA TYR A 64 6.79 -4.54 8.98
C TYR A 64 5.64 -3.65 9.40
N ARG A 65 4.41 -4.06 9.09
CA ARG A 65 3.21 -3.46 9.66
C ARG A 65 2.96 -4.10 11.01
N GLU A 66 2.90 -3.28 12.05
CA GLU A 66 2.51 -3.69 13.39
C GLU A 66 1.00 -3.47 13.60
N GLU A 67 0.51 -3.82 14.78
CA GLU A 67 -0.82 -3.44 15.23
C GLU A 67 -0.92 -1.90 15.44
N ASP A 68 -2.13 -1.37 15.50
CA ASP A 68 -2.42 0.04 15.81
C ASP A 68 -1.81 1.11 14.88
N GLY A 69 -1.53 0.75 13.61
CA GLY A 69 -1.06 1.73 12.62
C GLY A 69 0.40 2.14 12.78
N VAL A 70 1.18 1.37 13.55
CA VAL A 70 2.61 1.54 13.70
C VAL A 70 3.35 0.66 12.70
N PHE A 71 4.50 1.13 12.22
CA PHE A 71 5.32 0.43 11.24
C PHE A 71 6.76 0.36 11.71
N THR A 72 7.37 -0.83 11.65
CA THR A 72 8.79 -1.01 11.96
C THR A 72 9.59 -0.99 10.67
N VAL A 73 10.43 0.02 10.48
CA VAL A 73 11.39 0.12 9.39
C VAL A 73 12.73 -0.46 9.84
N LEU A 74 13.18 -1.55 9.23
CA LEU A 74 14.40 -2.27 9.59
C LEU A 74 15.42 -2.21 8.45
N LYS A 75 16.67 -1.86 8.77
CA LYS A 75 17.82 -2.03 7.89
C LYS A 75 18.47 -3.38 8.14
N GLU A 76 18.25 -4.34 7.24
CA GLU A 76 18.68 -5.74 7.41
C GLU A 76 20.19 -5.91 7.59
N THR A 77 21.00 -5.07 6.94
CA THR A 77 22.46 -5.18 6.99
C THR A 77 23.06 -4.82 8.34
N THR A 78 22.36 -4.00 9.13
CA THR A 78 22.84 -3.54 10.44
C THR A 78 21.95 -3.95 11.60
N GLY A 79 20.74 -4.45 11.31
CA GLY A 79 19.73 -4.76 12.33
C GLY A 79 19.13 -3.53 13.01
N LEU A 80 19.42 -2.32 12.52
CA LEU A 80 18.89 -1.08 13.09
C LEU A 80 17.45 -0.90 12.65
N ALA A 81 16.60 -0.42 13.55
CA ALA A 81 15.19 -0.19 13.29
C ALA A 81 14.72 1.19 13.77
N LEU A 82 13.70 1.70 13.09
CA LEU A 82 12.94 2.90 13.44
C LEU A 82 11.46 2.51 13.48
N MET A 83 10.72 2.98 14.48
CA MET A 83 9.26 2.94 14.47
C MET A 83 8.74 4.20 13.77
N ALA A 84 7.86 4.04 12.80
CA ALA A 84 7.24 5.10 12.04
C ALA A 84 5.72 5.00 12.13
N THR A 85 5.06 6.16 12.16
CA THR A 85 3.62 6.29 11.87
C THR A 85 3.46 7.15 10.62
N ARG A 86 2.26 7.15 10.02
CA ARG A 86 1.99 7.99 8.85
C ARG A 86 2.14 9.48 9.18
N GLU A 87 1.71 9.89 10.37
CA GLU A 87 1.70 11.27 10.82
C GLU A 87 3.11 11.77 11.19
N GLY A 88 3.95 10.89 11.75
CA GLY A 88 5.27 11.27 12.26
C GLY A 88 6.41 11.16 11.25
N VAL A 89 6.21 10.47 10.12
CA VAL A 89 7.30 10.21 9.16
C VAL A 89 7.82 11.49 8.49
N ASP A 90 7.00 12.52 8.39
CA ASP A 90 7.36 13.80 7.74
C ASP A 90 8.26 14.69 8.59
N GLU A 91 8.44 14.37 9.88
CA GLU A 91 9.30 15.13 10.79
C GLU A 91 10.81 14.84 10.61
N PHE A 92 11.16 13.75 9.90
CA PHE A 92 12.54 13.27 9.78
C PHE A 92 13.01 13.20 8.32
N ASP A 93 14.24 13.63 8.05
CA ASP A 93 14.85 13.54 6.71
C ASP A 93 16.05 12.61 6.71
N ASP A 94 15.79 11.32 6.99
CA ASP A 94 16.79 10.26 6.90
C ASP A 94 16.31 9.09 6.02
N THR A 95 17.20 8.11 5.81
CA THR A 95 16.89 6.96 4.94
C THR A 95 15.82 6.03 5.52
N PHE A 96 15.62 6.00 6.84
CA PHE A 96 14.53 5.23 7.46
C PHE A 96 13.19 5.90 7.18
N ALA A 97 13.11 7.23 7.34
CA ALA A 97 11.93 8.01 6.98
C ALA A 97 11.60 7.88 5.49
N ALA A 98 12.61 7.93 4.61
CA ALA A 98 12.42 7.71 3.18
C ALA A 98 11.84 6.31 2.86
N ALA A 99 12.30 5.26 3.54
CA ALA A 99 11.76 3.91 3.37
C ALA A 99 10.31 3.79 3.87
N ALA A 100 9.96 4.41 5.00
CA ALA A 100 8.58 4.48 5.49
C ALA A 100 7.67 5.24 4.54
N ARG A 101 8.08 6.43 4.04
CA ARG A 101 7.31 7.18 3.04
C ARG A 101 7.04 6.36 1.78
N ALA A 102 8.07 5.69 1.26
CA ALA A 102 7.92 4.83 0.11
C ALA A 102 6.94 3.66 0.37
N TYR A 103 6.93 3.11 1.59
CA TYR A 103 5.92 2.13 1.98
C TYR A 103 4.51 2.74 1.98
N PHE A 104 4.33 3.92 2.56
CA PHE A 104 3.04 4.59 2.65
C PHE A 104 2.48 5.04 1.29
N GLU A 105 3.35 5.44 0.37
CA GLU A 105 3.00 5.75 -1.02
C GLU A 105 2.58 4.48 -1.78
N ALA A 106 3.28 3.37 -1.59
CA ALA A 106 2.95 2.09 -2.21
C ALA A 106 1.68 1.44 -1.62
N HIS A 107 1.32 1.79 -0.38
CA HIS A 107 0.15 1.28 0.33
C HIS A 107 -0.67 2.46 0.85
N PRO A 108 -1.40 3.18 -0.01
CA PRO A 108 -2.32 4.20 0.45
C PRO A 108 -3.33 3.57 1.42
N GLU A 109 -3.54 4.21 2.57
CA GLU A 109 -4.57 3.78 3.49
C GLU A 109 -5.94 4.05 2.88
N ARG A 110 -6.73 2.99 2.71
CA ARG A 110 -8.11 3.13 2.29
C ARG A 110 -8.89 3.81 3.41
N LYS A 111 -9.26 5.06 3.16
CA LYS A 111 -10.12 5.81 4.05
C LYS A 111 -11.53 5.17 4.04
N PRO A 112 -12.26 5.11 5.17
CA PRO A 112 -13.57 4.44 5.23
C PRO A 112 -14.59 4.93 4.19
N TRP A 113 -14.49 6.21 3.82
CA TRP A 113 -15.35 6.82 2.82
C TRP A 113 -14.96 6.51 1.36
N GLU A 114 -13.77 5.93 1.12
CA GLU A 114 -13.40 5.49 -0.23
C GLU A 114 -14.26 4.32 -0.71
N ASP A 115 -14.80 3.50 0.20
CA ASP A 115 -15.73 2.41 -0.13
C ASP A 115 -17.21 2.81 0.04
N ALA A 116 -17.48 4.11 0.23
CA ALA A 116 -18.84 4.62 0.36
C ALA A 116 -19.68 4.34 -0.90
N LYS A 117 -20.96 4.05 -0.69
CA LYS A 117 -21.91 3.76 -1.77
C LYS A 117 -22.64 5.02 -2.20
N PRO A 118 -23.08 5.12 -3.48
CA PRO A 118 -23.95 6.21 -3.91
C PRO A 118 -25.14 6.37 -2.95
N TRP A 119 -25.44 7.64 -2.66
CA TRP A 119 -26.51 8.12 -1.78
C TRP A 119 -26.29 7.92 -0.28
N GLU A 120 -25.13 7.41 0.15
CA GLU A 120 -24.74 7.49 1.56
C GLU A 120 -24.47 8.95 1.96
N VAL A 121 -24.79 9.28 3.22
CA VAL A 121 -24.58 10.61 3.78
C VAL A 121 -23.47 10.54 4.82
N TRP A 122 -22.53 11.48 4.72
CA TRP A 122 -21.34 11.55 5.54
C TRP A 122 -21.18 12.95 6.14
N VAL A 123 -20.50 13.03 7.27
CA VAL A 123 -19.88 14.27 7.72
C VAL A 123 -18.40 14.16 7.40
N VAL A 124 -17.90 15.03 6.52
CA VAL A 124 -16.49 15.07 6.10
C VAL A 124 -15.81 16.30 6.72
N THR A 125 -14.55 16.14 7.13
CA THR A 125 -13.71 17.25 7.60
C THR A 125 -12.79 17.68 6.46
N VAL A 126 -12.94 18.94 6.04
CA VAL A 126 -12.13 19.56 4.98
C VAL A 126 -11.56 20.85 5.52
N ASN A 127 -10.22 21.00 5.47
CA ASN A 127 -9.53 22.18 6.00
C ASN A 127 -9.96 22.54 7.44
N GLY A 128 -10.19 21.51 8.28
CA GLY A 128 -10.62 21.67 9.68
C GLY A 128 -12.09 22.05 9.88
N SER A 129 -12.90 22.10 8.83
CA SER A 129 -14.34 22.38 8.90
C SER A 129 -15.15 21.13 8.55
N GLU A 130 -16.22 20.86 9.29
CA GLU A 130 -17.12 19.73 9.04
C GLU A 130 -18.25 20.11 8.07
N TRP A 131 -18.52 19.21 7.12
CA TRP A 131 -19.55 19.37 6.10
C TRP A 131 -20.41 18.12 6.00
N ALA A 132 -21.73 18.28 6.02
CA ALA A 132 -22.65 17.19 5.72
C ALA A 132 -22.82 17.07 4.20
N VAL A 133 -22.45 15.92 3.66
CA VAL A 133 -22.39 15.66 2.23
C VAL A 133 -23.09 14.35 1.88
N SER A 134 -23.69 14.28 0.69
CA SER A 134 -24.17 13.02 0.11
C SER A 134 -23.24 12.60 -1.02
N LEU A 135 -22.90 11.31 -1.08
CA LEU A 135 -22.17 10.75 -2.21
C LEU A 135 -23.11 10.53 -3.40
N ASP A 136 -22.73 10.95 -4.60
CA ASP A 136 -23.51 10.68 -5.82
C ASP A 136 -23.02 9.43 -6.58
N GLU A 137 -23.57 9.20 -7.79
CA GLU A 137 -23.20 8.07 -8.64
C GLU A 137 -21.80 8.23 -9.28
N ASP A 138 -21.31 9.46 -9.40
CA ASP A 138 -20.00 9.81 -9.97
C ASP A 138 -18.88 9.76 -8.92
N ARG A 139 -19.20 9.32 -7.70
CA ARG A 139 -18.30 9.25 -6.54
C ARG A 139 -17.80 10.63 -6.08
N GLU A 140 -18.68 11.62 -6.16
CA GLU A 140 -18.46 12.96 -5.64
C GLU A 140 -19.33 13.24 -4.41
N PHE A 141 -18.71 13.79 -3.38
CA PHE A 141 -19.41 14.38 -2.26
C PHE A 141 -20.03 15.71 -2.67
N ARG A 142 -21.34 15.83 -2.46
CA ARG A 142 -22.13 17.03 -2.70
C ARG A 142 -22.65 17.60 -1.40
N ASP A 143 -22.36 18.87 -1.12
CA ASP A 143 -23.13 19.63 -0.12
C ASP A 143 -24.46 20.05 -0.75
N ARG A 144 -25.57 19.66 -0.13
CA ARG A 144 -26.91 20.04 -0.61
C ARG A 144 -27.29 21.49 -0.32
N ARG A 145 -26.51 22.20 0.51
CA ARG A 145 -26.79 23.58 0.93
C ARG A 145 -26.14 24.61 0.02
N ASP A 146 -25.13 24.21 -0.74
CA ASP A 146 -24.32 25.14 -1.51
C ASP A 146 -24.85 25.25 -2.95
N LEU A 147 -25.34 26.44 -3.32
CA LEU A 147 -25.82 26.74 -4.67
C LEU A 147 -24.66 26.87 -5.69
N ASP A 148 -23.42 26.92 -5.20
CA ASP A 148 -22.20 27.12 -5.99
C ASP A 148 -21.60 25.84 -6.57
N ASN A 149 -22.29 24.70 -6.48
CA ASN A 149 -21.83 23.42 -7.07
C ASN A 149 -20.41 23.04 -6.60
N SER A 150 -20.13 23.15 -5.30
CA SER A 150 -18.87 22.66 -4.74
C SER A 150 -18.87 21.14 -4.76
N TRP A 151 -18.06 20.55 -5.65
CA TRP A 151 -17.86 19.11 -5.80
C TRP A 151 -16.53 18.69 -5.18
N MET A 152 -16.53 17.56 -4.47
CA MET A 152 -15.28 16.96 -4.02
C MET A 152 -15.29 15.45 -4.28
N HIS A 153 -14.36 14.99 -5.10
CA HIS A 153 -14.19 13.55 -5.31
C HIS A 153 -13.79 12.86 -3.99
N ILE A 154 -14.29 11.66 -3.72
CA ILE A 154 -14.05 10.94 -2.46
C ILE A 154 -12.57 10.67 -2.15
N THR A 155 -11.71 10.68 -3.17
CA THR A 155 -10.25 10.51 -3.05
C THR A 155 -9.52 11.85 -2.86
N SER A 156 -10.24 12.95 -2.63
CA SER A 156 -9.63 14.25 -2.43
C SER A 156 -8.69 14.22 -1.22
N PRO A 157 -7.44 14.70 -1.35
CA PRO A 157 -6.52 14.79 -0.23
C PRO A 157 -6.99 15.80 0.83
N ASP A 158 -7.88 16.74 0.46
CA ASP A 158 -8.40 17.76 1.36
C ASP A 158 -9.38 17.19 2.41
N ILE A 159 -9.90 15.98 2.21
CA ILE A 159 -10.71 15.27 3.19
C ILE A 159 -9.78 14.61 4.21
N THR A 160 -9.73 15.15 5.41
CA THR A 160 -8.84 14.69 6.49
C THR A 160 -9.52 13.71 7.45
N ASP A 161 -10.85 13.71 7.51
CA ASP A 161 -11.65 12.77 8.30
C ASP A 161 -13.05 12.64 7.68
N ALA A 162 -13.75 11.52 7.92
CA ALA A 162 -15.17 11.41 7.62
C ALA A 162 -15.85 10.33 8.44
N ARG A 163 -17.08 10.62 8.86
CA ARG A 163 -17.98 9.64 9.50
C ARG A 163 -19.28 9.50 8.72
N ARG A 164 -19.70 8.26 8.49
CA ARG A 164 -20.99 7.97 7.88
C ARG A 164 -22.10 8.33 8.87
N ILE A 165 -23.14 8.99 8.39
CA ILE A 165 -24.34 9.32 9.16
C ILE A 165 -25.62 8.70 8.59
N TRP A 166 -25.60 8.23 7.33
CA TRP A 166 -26.69 7.45 6.76
C TRP A 166 -26.21 6.49 5.65
N PRO A 167 -26.77 5.25 5.54
CA PRO A 167 -27.75 4.66 6.44
C PRO A 167 -27.19 4.47 7.85
N GLU A 168 -28.07 4.57 8.85
CA GLU A 168 -27.71 4.20 10.21
C GLU A 168 -27.39 2.70 10.21
N ASP A 169 -26.26 2.31 10.81
CA ASP A 169 -25.97 0.90 11.00
C ASP A 169 -27.13 0.29 11.81
N ALA A 170 -27.75 -0.77 11.30
CA ALA A 170 -28.83 -1.44 12.02
C ALA A 170 -28.28 -1.98 13.35
N ALA A 171 -28.73 -1.38 14.45
CA ALA A 171 -28.37 -1.74 15.82
C ALA A 171 -28.86 -3.15 16.21
#